data_AF-A0A1F3VBK4-F1
#
_entry.id   AF-A0A1F3VBK4-F1
#
_cell.length_a   1.000
_cell.length_b   1.000
_cell.length_c   1.000
_cell.angle_alpha   90.00
_cell.angle_beta   90.00
_cell.angle_gamma   90.00
#
_symmetry.space_group_name_H-M   'P 1'
#
loop_
_entity.id
_entity.type
_entity.pdbx_description
1 polymer ?
#
loop_
_entity_poly.entity_id
_entity_poly.type
_entity_poly.pdbx_seq_one_letter_code
_entity_poly.pdbx_strand_id
1 'polypeptide(L)'
;MTIKSFIIYLCVMLVPMAGFCTIQDIMNDIEQFDFNETQIEQSLADYKNIQDSYIQLPRGRFNQYDLVLLKYKMEVFNYWFSQKLIQNIDKLPHDNKKLQDLFDSFPFILKDNQAKKIKIRSSKHAPEKFLDVKTLEDTRWSLFNNWKDYKLASNYPVQGEEAYFHGIKFKTGDIIVGDTNTYGYELLSTTRDTKQTGNHSAIFVMMHDKGRSIPTVFDMHAGGIRATPLSHYLHDKISTYLEIYRLTAEEQRFLQPNWQNQIRNYFENLISKQQKYKFDFTTNVDNNDKNEFTCTELVTEALHAGGISSVLELTLTESYAYDLIVQFGTISREYLAPADFAYDKRFSLVGYTDMLNIKTNLLIKLESDVLTKVLQQQAIKTNKVLHKIKAKSEAIEKIRTSESFAGKLLRFSTGIKVSSFPAGEPNLIAFSLFFDEEVEKTILYCTGSKKVARKITTTIPKGRVAVKKNIPTFDPCYTHFKLVLNNLSPKFDVENFLIDEKNVLSMRKAMRSLLQYFHPQSEEVRE
;
A
#
# COMPACT_ATOMS: atom_id res chain seq x y z
N MET A 1 -28.75 6.14 -53.31
CA MET A 1 -27.79 5.83 -52.22
C MET A 1 -26.42 5.66 -52.84
N THR A 2 -25.53 6.61 -52.58
CA THR A 2 -24.23 6.73 -53.24
C THR A 2 -23.15 5.99 -52.47
N ILE A 3 -22.25 5.34 -53.22
CA ILE A 3 -21.09 4.54 -52.77
C ILE A 3 -20.22 5.22 -51.68
N LYS A 4 -20.32 6.55 -51.53
CA LYS A 4 -19.67 7.32 -50.46
C LYS A 4 -20.12 6.96 -49.04
N SER A 5 -21.35 6.48 -48.84
CA SER A 5 -21.81 6.08 -47.49
C SER A 5 -21.25 4.73 -47.03
N PHE A 6 -20.84 3.86 -47.98
CA PHE A 6 -20.29 2.54 -47.66
C PHE A 6 -18.81 2.61 -47.29
N ILE A 7 -18.06 3.54 -47.87
CA ILE A 7 -16.62 3.74 -47.58
C ILE A 7 -16.42 4.34 -46.18
N ILE A 8 -17.34 5.18 -45.69
CA ILE A 8 -17.26 5.73 -44.33
C ILE A 8 -17.51 4.64 -43.27
N TYR A 9 -18.42 3.68 -43.53
CA TYR A 9 -18.61 2.53 -42.62
C TYR A 9 -17.44 1.55 -42.64
N LEU A 10 -16.78 1.35 -43.79
CA LEU A 10 -15.63 0.45 -43.90
C LEU A 10 -14.34 1.05 -43.30
N CYS A 11 -14.16 2.38 -43.35
CA CYS A 11 -13.03 3.05 -42.70
C CYS A 11 -13.18 3.17 -41.17
N VAL A 12 -14.39 3.15 -40.61
CA VAL A 12 -14.60 3.09 -39.15
C VAL A 12 -14.34 1.67 -38.60
N MET A 13 -14.45 0.63 -39.43
CA MET A 13 -14.13 -0.76 -39.06
C MET A 13 -12.65 -1.14 -39.25
N LEU A 14 -11.82 -0.21 -39.76
CA LEU A 14 -10.37 -0.37 -39.95
C LEU A 14 -9.58 0.68 -39.15
N VAL A 15 -10.13 1.16 -38.03
CA VAL A 15 -9.25 1.58 -36.94
C VAL A 15 -8.55 0.28 -36.52
N PRO A 16 -7.21 0.17 -36.58
CA PRO A 16 -6.55 -0.97 -35.99
C PRO A 16 -7.07 -1.01 -34.56
N MET A 17 -7.78 -2.08 -34.19
CA MET A 17 -7.98 -2.37 -32.79
C MET A 17 -6.56 -2.47 -32.27
N ALA A 18 -6.05 -1.38 -31.68
CA ALA A 18 -4.81 -1.40 -30.95
C ALA A 18 -5.01 -2.56 -30.00
N GLY A 19 -4.30 -3.67 -30.27
CA GLY A 19 -4.60 -4.95 -29.67
C GLY A 19 -4.68 -4.72 -28.18
N PHE A 20 -5.87 -4.91 -27.59
CA PHE A 20 -6.02 -4.70 -26.16
C PHE A 20 -5.06 -5.66 -25.49
N CYS A 21 -4.01 -5.10 -24.88
CA CYS A 21 -3.04 -5.90 -24.15
C CYS A 21 -3.78 -6.58 -23.00
N THR A 22 -3.74 -7.91 -22.97
CA THR A 22 -4.40 -8.69 -21.92
C THR A 22 -3.45 -8.87 -20.73
N ILE A 23 -3.99 -9.28 -19.57
CA ILE A 23 -3.16 -9.62 -18.41
C ILE A 23 -2.11 -10.68 -18.78
N GLN A 24 -2.50 -11.69 -19.57
CA GLN A 24 -1.60 -12.77 -19.96
C GLN A 24 -0.49 -12.27 -20.89
N ASP A 25 -0.77 -11.32 -21.79
CA ASP A 25 0.25 -10.73 -22.66
C ASP A 25 1.33 -10.03 -21.82
N ILE A 26 0.92 -9.20 -20.84
CA ILE A 26 1.86 -8.51 -19.94
C ILE A 26 2.66 -9.53 -19.11
N MET A 27 2.01 -10.58 -18.59
CA MET A 27 2.72 -11.63 -17.86
C MET A 27 3.76 -12.34 -18.75
N ASN A 28 3.41 -12.65 -19.99
CA ASN A 28 4.32 -13.25 -20.95
C ASN A 28 5.48 -12.31 -21.29
N ASP A 29 5.22 -11.01 -21.48
CA ASP A 29 6.25 -10.01 -21.77
C ASP A 29 7.25 -9.91 -20.60
N ILE A 30 6.76 -9.88 -19.36
CA ILE A 30 7.62 -9.92 -18.16
C ILE A 30 8.46 -11.20 -18.13
N GLU A 31 7.86 -12.35 -18.42
CA GLU A 31 8.53 -13.65 -18.39
C GLU A 31 9.56 -13.82 -19.51
N GLN A 32 9.31 -13.22 -20.67
CA GLN A 32 10.22 -13.27 -21.82
C GLN A 32 11.27 -12.16 -21.79
N PHE A 33 11.05 -11.09 -21.02
CA PHE A 33 11.98 -9.96 -20.90
C PHE A 33 13.41 -10.41 -20.62
N ASP A 34 14.35 -9.94 -21.44
CA ASP A 34 15.78 -10.17 -21.29
C ASP A 34 16.53 -8.85 -21.23
N PHE A 35 17.32 -8.67 -20.17
CA PHE A 35 18.11 -7.45 -20.01
C PHE A 35 19.40 -7.59 -20.79
N ASN A 36 19.46 -6.96 -21.97
CA ASN A 36 20.66 -6.94 -22.79
C ASN A 36 21.49 -5.69 -22.50
N GLU A 37 22.56 -5.87 -21.74
CA GLU A 37 23.50 -4.81 -21.38
C GLU A 37 24.20 -4.15 -22.59
N THR A 38 24.33 -4.85 -23.72
CA THR A 38 24.88 -4.29 -24.97
C THR A 38 23.86 -3.47 -25.75
N GLN A 39 22.58 -3.63 -25.45
CA GLN A 39 21.44 -2.94 -26.06
C GLN A 39 20.59 -2.29 -24.97
N ILE A 40 21.23 -1.56 -24.04
CA ILE A 40 20.56 -1.05 -22.84
C ILE A 40 19.40 -0.11 -23.18
N GLU A 41 19.51 0.72 -24.22
CA GLU A 41 18.43 1.60 -24.67
C GLU A 41 17.18 0.82 -25.11
N GLN A 42 17.36 -0.30 -25.81
CA GLN A 42 16.27 -1.19 -26.18
C GLN A 42 15.64 -1.84 -24.94
N SER A 43 16.47 -2.31 -24.00
CA SER A 43 15.98 -2.89 -22.73
C SER A 43 15.15 -1.88 -21.92
N LEU A 44 15.53 -0.60 -21.94
CA LEU A 44 14.78 0.48 -21.28
C LEU A 44 13.45 0.76 -21.99
N ALA A 45 13.45 0.75 -23.33
CA ALA A 45 12.23 0.92 -24.13
C ALA A 45 11.24 -0.24 -23.93
N ASP A 46 11.73 -1.48 -23.95
CA ASP A 46 10.92 -2.68 -23.73
C ASP A 46 10.32 -2.68 -22.32
N TYR A 47 11.12 -2.31 -21.32
CA TYR A 47 10.64 -2.15 -19.95
C TYR A 47 9.52 -1.10 -19.87
N LYS A 48 9.70 0.06 -20.52
CA LYS A 48 8.70 1.12 -20.56
C LYS A 48 7.40 0.67 -21.25
N ASN A 49 7.49 -0.10 -22.33
CA ASN A 49 6.32 -0.66 -23.01
C ASN A 49 5.50 -1.58 -22.08
N ILE A 50 6.15 -2.44 -21.30
CA ILE A 50 5.47 -3.30 -20.31
C ILE A 50 4.72 -2.45 -19.28
N GLN A 51 5.32 -1.36 -18.81
CA GLN A 51 4.68 -0.44 -17.85
C GLN A 51 3.47 0.27 -18.45
N ASP A 52 3.60 0.76 -19.68
CA ASP A 52 2.52 1.46 -20.37
C ASP A 52 1.35 0.50 -20.62
N SER A 53 1.62 -0.75 -21.01
CA SER A 53 0.62 -1.82 -21.10
C SER A 53 -0.07 -2.07 -19.76
N TYR A 54 0.69 -2.13 -18.66
CA TYR A 54 0.13 -2.30 -17.31
C TYR A 54 -0.78 -1.13 -16.88
N ILE A 55 -0.41 0.10 -17.23
CA ILE A 55 -1.22 1.31 -16.95
C ILE A 55 -2.51 1.31 -17.77
N GLN A 56 -2.44 0.90 -19.04
CA GLN A 56 -3.59 0.90 -19.97
C GLN A 56 -4.55 -0.28 -19.76
N LEU A 57 -4.17 -1.26 -18.95
CA LEU A 57 -4.95 -2.46 -18.74
C LEU A 57 -6.33 -2.15 -18.14
N PRO A 58 -7.44 -2.64 -18.75
CA PRO A 58 -8.77 -2.51 -18.17
C PRO A 58 -8.87 -3.23 -16.83
N ARG A 59 -9.40 -2.53 -15.82
CA ARG A 59 -9.58 -3.07 -14.47
C ARG A 59 -11.06 -3.27 -14.17
N GLY A 60 -11.39 -4.42 -13.62
CA GLY A 60 -12.75 -4.74 -13.20
C GLY A 60 -12.78 -5.86 -12.17
N ARG A 61 -13.91 -6.04 -11.48
CA ARG A 61 -14.03 -7.11 -10.48
C ARG A 61 -13.86 -8.51 -11.07
N PHE A 62 -14.27 -8.71 -12.33
CA PHE A 62 -14.19 -10.01 -13.00
C PHE A 62 -12.76 -10.51 -13.23
N ASN A 63 -11.75 -9.62 -13.26
CA ASN A 63 -10.34 -9.97 -13.44
C ASN A 63 -9.48 -9.65 -12.20
N GLN A 64 -10.10 -9.44 -11.04
CA GLN A 64 -9.42 -9.01 -9.81
C GLN A 64 -8.27 -9.94 -9.37
N TYR A 65 -8.45 -11.26 -9.48
CA TYR A 65 -7.43 -12.22 -9.06
C TYR A 65 -6.17 -12.09 -9.92
N ASP A 66 -6.36 -12.02 -11.24
CA ASP A 66 -5.28 -11.93 -12.21
C ASP A 66 -4.57 -10.57 -12.11
N LEU A 67 -5.31 -9.50 -11.82
CA LEU A 67 -4.75 -8.17 -11.57
C LEU A 67 -3.84 -8.14 -10.34
N VAL A 68 -4.24 -8.80 -9.25
CA VAL A 68 -3.41 -8.89 -8.03
C VAL A 68 -2.15 -9.69 -8.31
N LEU A 69 -2.27 -10.82 -9.02
CA LEU A 69 -1.10 -11.61 -9.42
C LEU A 69 -0.15 -10.79 -10.32
N LEU A 70 -0.71 -10.05 -11.28
CA LEU A 70 0.04 -9.16 -12.16
C LEU A 70 0.73 -8.04 -11.39
N LYS A 71 0.05 -7.41 -10.42
CA LYS A 71 0.64 -6.39 -9.53
C LYS A 71 1.89 -6.93 -8.84
N TYR A 72 1.81 -8.11 -8.20
CA TYR A 72 2.98 -8.71 -7.55
C TYR A 72 4.10 -9.06 -8.54
N LYS A 73 3.74 -9.59 -9.72
CA LYS A 73 4.70 -9.80 -10.82
C LYS A 73 5.41 -8.50 -11.19
N MET A 74 4.68 -7.40 -11.31
CA MET A 74 5.23 -6.08 -11.60
C MET A 74 6.18 -5.58 -10.49
N GLU A 75 5.82 -5.72 -9.21
CA GLU A 75 6.71 -5.32 -8.11
C GLU A 75 8.04 -6.11 -8.12
N VAL A 76 7.96 -7.43 -8.33
CA VAL A 76 9.15 -8.29 -8.47
C VAL A 76 9.98 -7.88 -9.69
N PHE A 77 9.32 -7.61 -10.81
CA PHE A 77 9.95 -7.20 -12.05
C PHE A 77 10.65 -5.85 -11.91
N ASN A 78 10.01 -4.85 -11.31
CA ASN A 78 10.61 -3.54 -11.02
C ASN A 78 11.84 -3.69 -10.12
N TYR A 79 11.76 -4.51 -9.08
CA TYR A 79 12.90 -4.78 -8.22
C TYR A 79 14.06 -5.40 -8.99
N TRP A 80 13.82 -6.48 -9.73
CA TRP A 80 14.86 -7.14 -10.53
C TRP A 80 15.47 -6.19 -11.57
N PHE A 81 14.63 -5.48 -12.32
CA PHE A 81 15.06 -4.54 -13.36
C PHE A 81 15.92 -3.42 -12.76
N SER A 82 15.50 -2.85 -11.62
CA SER A 82 16.28 -1.84 -10.92
C SER A 82 17.68 -2.35 -10.54
N GLN A 83 17.80 -3.61 -10.08
CA GLN A 83 19.10 -4.17 -9.73
C GLN A 83 19.98 -4.36 -10.97
N LYS A 84 19.42 -4.83 -12.08
CA LYS A 84 20.14 -4.98 -13.36
C LYS A 84 20.60 -3.65 -13.92
N LEU A 85 19.74 -2.63 -13.85
CA LEU A 85 20.05 -1.27 -14.28
C LEU A 85 21.18 -0.66 -13.44
N ILE A 86 21.13 -0.79 -12.11
CA ILE A 86 22.19 -0.31 -11.21
C ILE A 86 23.52 -1.01 -11.47
N GLN A 87 23.51 -2.32 -11.74
CA GLN A 87 24.71 -3.11 -12.05
C GLN A 87 25.39 -2.68 -13.36
N ASN A 88 24.63 -2.09 -14.29
CA ASN A 88 25.10 -1.67 -15.62
C ASN A 88 25.08 -0.14 -15.78
N ILE A 89 25.16 0.60 -14.67
CA ILE A 89 25.10 2.07 -14.67
C ILE A 89 26.22 2.71 -15.51
N ASP A 90 27.36 2.05 -15.63
CA ASP A 90 28.52 2.47 -16.43
C ASP A 90 28.23 2.47 -17.93
N LYS A 91 27.22 1.70 -18.37
CA LYS A 91 26.76 1.62 -19.77
C LYS A 91 25.66 2.63 -20.08
N LEU A 92 25.13 3.33 -19.07
CA LEU A 92 24.13 4.37 -19.23
C LEU A 92 24.76 5.71 -19.64
N PRO A 93 23.95 6.67 -20.14
CA PRO A 93 24.45 7.99 -20.48
C PRO A 93 25.25 8.62 -19.32
N HIS A 94 26.48 9.07 -19.59
CA HIS A 94 27.33 9.75 -18.61
C HIS A 94 26.88 11.17 -18.27
N ASP A 95 25.93 11.72 -19.02
CA ASP A 95 25.31 13.00 -18.70
C ASP A 95 24.35 12.82 -17.51
N ASN A 96 24.73 13.40 -16.37
CA ASN A 96 23.94 13.38 -15.15
C ASN A 96 22.49 13.83 -15.35
N LYS A 97 22.23 14.76 -16.29
CA LYS A 97 20.86 15.21 -16.58
C LYS A 97 20.06 14.12 -17.27
N LYS A 98 20.61 13.51 -18.34
CA LYS A 98 19.95 12.39 -19.05
C LYS A 98 19.73 11.19 -18.13
N LEU A 99 20.70 10.90 -17.28
CA LEU A 99 20.59 9.84 -16.30
C LEU A 99 19.48 10.14 -15.29
N GLN A 100 19.39 11.38 -14.82
CA GLN A 100 18.29 11.79 -13.94
C GLN A 100 16.94 11.71 -14.63
N ASP A 101 16.81 12.24 -15.85
CA ASP A 101 15.58 12.19 -16.65
C ASP A 101 15.11 10.74 -16.89
N LEU A 102 16.06 9.81 -17.08
CA LEU A 102 15.79 8.38 -17.20
C LEU A 102 15.19 7.80 -15.92
N PHE A 103 15.81 8.01 -14.76
CA PHE A 103 15.29 7.49 -13.49
C PHE A 103 14.00 8.20 -13.03
N ASP A 104 13.83 9.48 -13.38
CA ASP A 104 12.59 10.24 -13.16
C ASP A 104 11.44 9.80 -14.11
N SER A 105 11.71 8.90 -15.07
CA SER A 105 10.69 8.30 -15.96
C SER A 105 10.19 6.94 -15.48
N PHE A 106 10.95 6.29 -14.58
CA PHE A 106 10.58 4.98 -14.04
C PHE A 106 9.72 5.10 -12.78
N PRO A 107 8.76 4.19 -12.59
CA PRO A 107 7.83 4.19 -11.48
C PRO A 107 8.47 3.71 -10.17
N PHE A 108 9.75 3.34 -10.13
CA PHE A 108 10.40 2.92 -8.90
C PHE A 108 11.31 3.99 -8.30
N ILE A 109 11.36 4.03 -6.98
CA ILE A 109 12.23 4.93 -6.21
C ILE A 109 13.47 4.15 -5.75
N LEU A 110 14.65 4.64 -6.13
CA LEU A 110 15.90 4.05 -5.68
C LEU A 110 16.15 4.33 -4.20
N LYS A 111 16.73 3.34 -3.50
CA LYS A 111 17.18 3.59 -2.13
C LYS A 111 18.34 4.58 -2.14
N ASP A 112 18.37 5.40 -1.10
CA ASP A 112 19.27 6.54 -0.96
C ASP A 112 20.77 6.15 -1.07
N ASN A 113 21.12 4.96 -0.57
CA ASN A 113 22.46 4.38 -0.71
C ASN A 113 22.77 3.91 -2.14
N GLN A 114 21.79 3.44 -2.89
CA GLN A 114 21.93 3.04 -4.29
C GLN A 114 22.07 4.28 -5.17
N ALA A 115 21.22 5.30 -5.00
CA ALA A 115 21.32 6.58 -5.70
C ALA A 115 22.71 7.24 -5.50
N LYS A 116 23.21 7.27 -4.26
CA LYS A 116 24.56 7.79 -3.95
C LYS A 116 25.68 7.02 -4.67
N LYS A 117 25.60 5.69 -4.76
CA LYS A 117 26.62 4.86 -5.44
C LYS A 117 26.77 5.21 -6.91
N ILE A 118 25.69 5.60 -7.55
CA ILE A 118 25.64 5.87 -8.99
C ILE A 118 25.82 7.36 -9.32
N LYS A 119 26.20 8.18 -8.33
CA LYS A 119 26.41 9.63 -8.44
C LYS A 119 25.22 10.41 -9.01
N ILE A 120 24.06 9.76 -9.16
CA ILE A 120 22.79 10.45 -9.26
C ILE A 120 22.63 11.12 -7.91
N ARG A 121 22.72 12.44 -7.93
CA ARG A 121 22.04 13.24 -6.92
C ARG A 121 20.61 12.72 -6.98
N SER A 122 20.17 11.88 -6.03
CA SER A 122 18.76 11.51 -5.84
C SER A 122 17.96 12.72 -6.27
N SER A 123 17.06 12.58 -7.25
CA SER A 123 16.60 13.72 -8.07
C SER A 123 16.35 14.96 -7.18
N LYS A 124 16.54 16.19 -7.67
CA LYS A 124 16.20 17.39 -6.86
C LYS A 124 14.76 17.33 -6.30
N HIS A 125 13.94 16.40 -6.81
CA HIS A 125 12.55 16.14 -6.50
C HIS A 125 12.33 14.75 -5.85
N ALA A 126 13.39 14.01 -5.55
CA ALA A 126 13.30 12.66 -5.03
C ALA A 126 13.01 12.69 -3.52
N PRO A 127 12.02 11.90 -3.06
CA PRO A 127 11.47 12.00 -1.73
C PRO A 127 12.53 11.76 -0.64
N GLU A 128 13.56 10.98 -0.94
CA GLU A 128 14.64 10.61 -0.02
C GLU A 128 15.62 11.75 0.32
N LYS A 129 15.75 12.80 -0.52
CA LYS A 129 16.52 14.01 -0.15
C LYS A 129 15.83 14.84 0.91
N PHE A 130 14.55 14.58 1.09
CA PHE A 130 13.66 15.32 1.93
C PHE A 130 13.21 14.37 3.02
N LEU A 131 14.04 14.26 4.08
CA LEU A 131 13.66 14.24 5.51
C LEU A 131 14.36 13.16 6.34
N ASP A 132 14.77 13.59 7.52
CA ASP A 132 14.82 12.76 8.71
C ASP A 132 13.39 12.67 9.28
N VAL A 133 12.52 11.84 8.67
CA VAL A 133 11.13 11.70 9.14
C VAL A 133 11.15 10.98 10.48
N LYS A 134 10.83 11.70 11.56
CA LYS A 134 10.26 11.10 12.77
C LYS A 134 8.87 10.60 12.41
N THR A 135 8.79 9.32 12.09
CA THR A 135 7.53 8.60 11.97
C THR A 135 6.73 8.73 13.28
N LEU A 136 5.41 8.93 13.17
CA LEU A 136 4.41 8.58 14.19
C LEU A 136 4.15 9.54 15.38
N GLU A 137 4.68 10.75 15.45
CA GLU A 137 4.28 11.67 16.56
C GLU A 137 2.93 12.36 16.28
N ASP A 138 2.07 12.42 17.33
CA ASP A 138 0.75 13.07 17.48
C ASP A 138 0.71 14.53 16.99
N THR A 139 0.82 14.70 15.69
CA THR A 139 0.92 16.00 15.08
C THR A 139 -0.49 16.44 14.74
N ARG A 140 -0.98 17.45 15.46
CA ARG A 140 -2.07 18.29 14.95
C ARG A 140 -1.45 19.11 13.82
N TRP A 141 -1.57 18.65 12.59
CA TRP A 141 -1.05 19.34 11.41
C TRP A 141 -1.95 20.55 11.12
N SER A 142 -1.67 21.72 11.69
CA SER A 142 -2.14 22.95 11.06
C SER A 142 -1.34 23.07 9.75
N LEU A 143 -2.01 22.79 8.62
CA LEU A 143 -1.48 22.66 7.25
C LEU A 143 -0.20 23.45 6.93
N PHE A 144 -0.08 24.71 7.36
CA PHE A 144 0.98 25.61 6.87
C PHE A 144 2.00 26.08 7.93
N ASN A 145 1.66 26.05 9.23
CA ASN A 145 2.59 26.54 10.27
C ASN A 145 3.64 25.51 10.69
N ASN A 146 3.41 24.22 10.37
CA ASN A 146 4.21 23.11 10.90
C ASN A 146 4.98 22.32 9.83
N TRP A 147 4.92 22.71 8.55
CA TRP A 147 5.95 22.32 7.58
C TRP A 147 7.25 23.03 7.98
N LYS A 148 7.97 22.44 8.94
CA LYS A 148 9.22 22.97 9.51
C LYS A 148 10.24 23.34 8.44
N ASP A 149 10.09 22.79 7.24
CA ASP A 149 10.81 23.20 6.06
C ASP A 149 9.86 23.34 4.86
N TYR A 150 9.08 24.42 4.84
CA TYR A 150 8.16 24.80 3.74
C TYR A 150 8.84 24.75 2.35
N LYS A 151 10.18 24.92 2.29
CA LYS A 151 10.95 24.76 1.05
C LYS A 151 10.89 23.33 0.51
N LEU A 152 10.88 22.30 1.36
CA LEU A 152 10.84 20.89 0.93
C LEU A 152 9.47 20.49 0.38
N ALA A 153 8.39 21.05 0.95
CA ALA A 153 7.04 20.85 0.43
C ALA A 153 6.81 21.59 -0.91
N SER A 154 7.46 22.74 -1.11
CA SER A 154 7.30 23.57 -2.32
C SER A 154 8.30 23.30 -3.46
N ASN A 155 9.33 22.46 -3.26
CA ASN A 155 10.37 22.20 -4.27
C ASN A 155 9.98 21.12 -5.31
N TYR A 156 8.69 20.97 -5.56
CA TYR A 156 8.18 20.07 -6.60
C TYR A 156 8.21 20.70 -7.98
N PRO A 157 8.45 19.93 -9.05
CA PRO A 157 8.20 20.39 -10.40
C PRO A 157 6.68 20.48 -10.59
N VAL A 158 6.16 21.70 -10.50
CA VAL A 158 4.76 22.02 -10.71
C VAL A 158 4.62 22.79 -12.02
N GLN A 159 3.68 22.38 -12.87
CA GLN A 159 3.30 23.08 -14.08
C GLN A 159 1.79 23.32 -14.05
N GLY A 160 1.39 24.57 -13.78
CA GLY A 160 -0.03 24.90 -13.58
C GLY A 160 -0.60 24.18 -12.33
N GLU A 161 -1.64 23.37 -12.54
CA GLU A 161 -2.31 22.58 -11.50
C GLU A 161 -1.82 21.11 -11.46
N GLU A 162 -0.68 20.82 -12.09
CA GLU A 162 -0.10 19.48 -12.18
C GLU A 162 1.22 19.39 -11.41
N ALA A 163 1.41 18.32 -10.63
CA ALA A 163 2.71 17.98 -10.03
C ALA A 163 3.32 16.76 -10.75
N TYR A 164 4.57 16.86 -11.18
CA TYR A 164 5.26 15.74 -11.82
C TYR A 164 6.06 14.92 -10.82
N PHE A 165 5.95 13.60 -10.90
CA PHE A 165 6.74 12.66 -10.12
C PHE A 165 6.86 11.30 -10.82
N HIS A 166 8.08 10.84 -11.11
CA HIS A 166 8.35 9.49 -11.63
C HIS A 166 7.46 9.06 -12.82
N GLY A 167 7.37 9.91 -13.84
CA GLY A 167 6.53 9.67 -15.03
C GLY A 167 5.04 10.00 -14.84
N ILE A 168 4.61 10.33 -13.62
CA ILE A 168 3.20 10.61 -13.28
C ILE A 168 2.98 12.12 -13.17
N LYS A 169 1.87 12.59 -13.75
CA LYS A 169 1.38 13.96 -13.57
C LYS A 169 0.19 13.94 -12.64
N PHE A 170 0.39 14.21 -11.37
CA PHE A 170 -0.65 14.28 -10.35
C PHE A 170 -1.55 15.51 -10.53
N LYS A 171 -2.85 15.35 -10.32
CA LYS A 171 -3.89 16.38 -10.40
C LYS A 171 -4.86 16.26 -9.23
N THR A 172 -5.40 17.39 -8.78
CA THR A 172 -6.44 17.40 -7.75
C THR A 172 -7.57 16.46 -8.14
N GLY A 173 -7.92 15.54 -7.24
CA GLY A 173 -8.92 14.51 -7.48
C GLY A 173 -8.36 13.13 -7.84
N ASP A 174 -7.05 13.00 -8.07
CA ASP A 174 -6.44 11.68 -8.24
C ASP A 174 -6.54 10.88 -6.93
N ILE A 175 -7.05 9.66 -7.04
CA ILE A 175 -7.17 8.73 -5.92
C ILE A 175 -5.89 7.91 -5.87
N ILE A 176 -5.30 7.79 -4.70
CA ILE A 176 -4.15 6.94 -4.46
C ILE A 176 -4.64 5.71 -3.72
N VAL A 177 -4.46 4.53 -4.31
CA VAL A 177 -4.70 3.24 -3.66
C VAL A 177 -3.36 2.58 -3.47
N GLY A 178 -3.01 2.15 -2.27
CA GLY A 178 -1.69 1.56 -2.08
C GLY A 178 -1.51 0.78 -0.81
N ASP A 179 -0.33 0.18 -0.74
CA ASP A 179 0.17 -0.55 0.40
C ASP A 179 0.96 0.40 1.28
N THR A 180 0.44 0.63 2.47
CA THR A 180 1.16 1.37 3.51
C THR A 180 2.23 0.48 4.12
N ASN A 181 3.35 1.07 4.53
CA ASN A 181 4.40 0.37 5.30
C ASN A 181 4.00 0.18 6.78
N THR A 182 2.69 0.17 7.06
CA THR A 182 2.13 -0.14 8.38
C THR A 182 1.51 -1.52 8.32
N TYR A 183 1.96 -2.39 9.21
CA TYR A 183 1.51 -3.78 9.35
C TYR A 183 0.05 -3.93 9.84
N GLY A 184 -0.68 -2.80 9.94
CA GLY A 184 -1.86 -2.63 10.78
C GLY A 184 -3.22 -2.75 10.08
N TYR A 185 -3.25 -3.16 8.82
CA TYR A 185 -4.48 -3.21 8.03
C TYR A 185 -4.79 -4.61 7.50
N GLU A 186 -4.08 -5.63 8.00
CA GLU A 186 -4.12 -6.98 7.43
C GLU A 186 -5.36 -7.78 7.84
N LEU A 187 -5.96 -7.49 8.99
CA LEU A 187 -7.23 -8.13 9.33
C LEU A 187 -8.33 -7.72 8.34
N LEU A 188 -8.40 -6.44 8.02
CA LEU A 188 -9.41 -5.95 7.09
C LEU A 188 -9.09 -6.35 5.66
N SER A 189 -7.82 -6.56 5.30
CA SER A 189 -7.44 -7.07 3.98
C SER A 189 -7.79 -8.53 3.75
N THR A 190 -7.54 -9.36 4.77
CA THR A 190 -7.69 -10.82 4.69
C THR A 190 -9.12 -11.30 4.73
N THR A 191 -10.05 -10.41 5.07
CA THR A 191 -11.45 -10.75 5.34
C THR A 191 -12.37 -10.34 4.20
N ARG A 192 -11.83 -9.82 3.09
CA ARG A 192 -12.54 -9.31 1.90
C ARG A 192 -12.71 -10.36 0.82
N ASP A 193 -13.82 -10.26 0.09
CA ASP A 193 -14.05 -11.01 -1.15
C ASP A 193 -13.22 -10.44 -2.32
N THR A 194 -12.80 -9.18 -2.22
CA THR A 194 -11.87 -8.55 -3.15
C THR A 194 -10.43 -8.81 -2.72
N LYS A 195 -9.66 -9.50 -3.58
CA LYS A 195 -8.22 -9.63 -3.36
C LYS A 195 -7.58 -8.25 -3.57
N GLN A 196 -6.85 -7.76 -2.57
CA GLN A 196 -6.49 -6.35 -2.51
C GLN A 196 -5.51 -5.90 -3.61
N THR A 197 -5.84 -4.78 -4.25
CA THR A 197 -4.90 -3.91 -4.97
C THR A 197 -4.21 -2.89 -4.04
N GLY A 198 -4.68 -2.73 -2.80
CA GLY A 198 -4.04 -1.93 -1.75
C GLY A 198 -4.78 -2.00 -0.42
N ASN A 199 -4.09 -1.68 0.68
CA ASN A 199 -4.65 -1.66 2.04
C ASN A 199 -5.14 -0.28 2.51
N HIS A 200 -4.82 0.78 1.76
CA HIS A 200 -5.13 2.17 2.12
C HIS A 200 -5.54 3.00 0.91
N SER A 201 -6.35 4.03 1.15
CA SER A 201 -6.73 5.02 0.14
C SER A 201 -6.45 6.45 0.61
N ALA A 202 -6.07 7.29 -0.34
CA ALA A 202 -5.84 8.72 -0.15
C ALA A 202 -6.26 9.49 -1.40
N ILE A 203 -6.26 10.82 -1.33
CA ILE A 203 -6.54 11.69 -2.46
C ILE A 203 -5.47 12.76 -2.60
N PHE A 204 -5.00 12.96 -3.83
CA PHE A 204 -4.09 14.05 -4.15
C PHE A 204 -4.86 15.35 -4.36
N VAL A 205 -4.35 16.42 -3.79
CA VAL A 205 -4.86 17.78 -3.93
C VAL A 205 -3.70 18.75 -4.08
N MET A 206 -3.74 19.55 -5.13
CA MET A 206 -2.86 20.70 -5.27
C MET A 206 -3.36 21.82 -4.37
N MET A 207 -2.73 22.01 -3.21
CA MET A 207 -3.08 23.08 -2.26
C MET A 207 -2.41 24.40 -2.67
N HIS A 208 -2.99 25.53 -2.27
CA HIS A 208 -2.41 26.85 -2.51
C HIS A 208 -2.22 27.59 -1.19
N ASP A 209 -1.00 27.99 -0.88
CA ASP A 209 -0.70 28.83 0.29
C ASP A 209 0.26 29.94 -0.10
N LYS A 210 -0.09 31.18 0.26
CA LYS A 210 0.73 32.39 -0.01
C LYS A 210 1.21 32.48 -1.46
N GLY A 211 0.33 32.14 -2.40
CA GLY A 211 0.61 32.19 -3.85
C GLY A 211 1.50 31.07 -4.38
N ARG A 212 1.70 29.99 -3.62
CA ARG A 212 2.46 28.81 -4.06
C ARG A 212 1.59 27.56 -4.07
N SER A 213 1.78 26.76 -5.11
CA SER A 213 1.21 25.41 -5.22
C SER A 213 1.99 24.42 -4.36
N ILE A 214 1.29 23.65 -3.53
CA ILE A 214 1.87 22.58 -2.73
C ILE A 214 1.18 21.25 -3.04
N PRO A 215 1.89 20.33 -3.71
CA PRO A 215 1.40 18.97 -3.95
C PRO A 215 1.19 18.24 -2.62
N THR A 216 -0.07 17.93 -2.31
CA THR A 216 -0.45 17.38 -1.00
C THR A 216 -1.30 16.13 -1.18
N VAL A 217 -1.05 15.12 -0.36
CA VAL A 217 -1.86 13.91 -0.24
C VAL A 217 -2.65 14.00 1.05
N PHE A 218 -3.96 13.84 0.94
CA PHE A 218 -4.88 13.77 2.05
C PHE A 218 -5.27 12.34 2.32
N ASP A 219 -5.07 11.90 3.56
CA ASP A 219 -5.40 10.55 3.98
C ASP A 219 -5.89 10.50 5.42
N MET A 220 -6.50 9.39 5.79
CA MET A 220 -7.00 9.15 7.14
C MET A 220 -6.09 8.15 7.86
N HIS A 221 -5.49 8.57 8.96
CA HIS A 221 -4.61 7.74 9.78
C HIS A 221 -5.24 7.48 11.15
N ALA A 222 -4.70 6.55 11.95
CA ALA A 222 -5.18 6.27 13.30
C ALA A 222 -5.26 7.51 14.22
N GLY A 223 -4.50 8.57 13.92
CA GLY A 223 -4.52 9.86 14.65
C GLY A 223 -5.44 10.92 14.05
N GLY A 224 -6.19 10.61 12.99
CA GLY A 224 -7.06 11.50 12.24
C GLY A 224 -6.55 11.82 10.82
N ILE A 225 -7.16 12.85 10.22
CA ILE A 225 -6.84 13.31 8.87
C ILE A 225 -5.42 13.89 8.84
N ARG A 226 -4.65 13.53 7.82
CA ARG A 226 -3.33 14.10 7.55
C ARG A 226 -3.30 14.82 6.21
N ALA A 227 -2.47 15.86 6.17
CA ALA A 227 -2.12 16.61 4.98
C ALA A 227 -0.63 16.43 4.74
N THR A 228 -0.26 15.44 3.94
CA THR A 228 1.13 15.01 3.77
C THR A 228 1.66 15.54 2.43
N PRO A 229 2.75 16.31 2.38
CA PRO A 229 3.34 16.70 1.11
C PRO A 229 3.67 15.46 0.27
N LEU A 230 3.49 15.53 -1.05
CA LEU A 230 3.64 14.37 -1.95
C LEU A 230 4.99 13.67 -1.76
N SER A 231 6.10 14.40 -1.57
CA SER A 231 7.43 13.81 -1.33
C SER A 231 7.51 12.99 -0.07
N HIS A 232 6.79 13.41 0.95
CA HIS A 232 6.83 12.71 2.22
C HIS A 232 5.99 11.44 2.10
N TYR A 233 4.83 11.53 1.45
CA TYR A 233 3.92 10.42 1.26
C TYR A 233 4.55 9.26 0.46
N LEU A 234 5.44 9.58 -0.48
CA LEU A 234 6.13 8.62 -1.34
C LEU A 234 7.40 8.02 -0.70
N HIS A 235 7.64 8.26 0.59
CA HIS A 235 8.78 7.67 1.30
C HIS A 235 8.48 6.21 1.67
N ASP A 236 9.50 5.34 1.59
CA ASP A 236 9.43 3.92 1.97
C ASP A 236 9.01 3.65 3.43
N LYS A 237 8.99 4.66 4.29
CA LYS A 237 8.51 4.61 5.68
C LYS A 237 6.99 4.75 5.79
N ILE A 238 6.34 5.29 4.75
CA ILE A 238 4.89 5.52 4.71
C ILE A 238 4.22 4.48 3.81
N SER A 239 4.79 4.23 2.63
CA SER A 239 4.20 3.35 1.62
C SER A 239 5.23 2.43 0.99
N THR A 240 4.78 1.27 0.52
CA THR A 240 5.63 0.30 -0.19
C THR A 240 5.30 0.22 -1.68
N TYR A 241 4.03 0.40 -2.04
CA TYR A 241 3.56 0.46 -3.42
C TYR A 241 2.29 1.31 -3.51
N LEU A 242 2.15 2.13 -4.56
CA LEU A 242 0.98 3.00 -4.77
C LEU A 242 0.52 2.94 -6.22
N GLU A 243 -0.78 2.84 -6.46
CA GLU A 243 -1.45 3.02 -7.74
C GLU A 243 -2.24 4.33 -7.73
N ILE A 244 -2.19 5.08 -8.83
CA ILE A 244 -2.83 6.39 -8.95
C ILE A 244 -3.96 6.30 -9.97
N TYR A 245 -5.18 6.52 -9.50
CA TYR A 245 -6.39 6.45 -10.28
C TYR A 245 -6.95 7.84 -10.55
N ARG A 246 -7.44 8.06 -11.78
CA ARG A 246 -8.05 9.31 -12.20
C ARG A 246 -9.37 9.06 -12.87
N LEU A 247 -10.35 9.92 -12.58
CA LEU A 247 -11.62 9.93 -13.28
C LEU A 247 -11.41 10.07 -14.79
N THR A 248 -12.06 9.26 -15.63
CA THR A 248 -11.84 9.26 -17.07
C THR A 248 -12.22 10.60 -17.71
N ALA A 249 -11.67 10.89 -18.89
CA ALA A 249 -12.01 12.11 -19.63
C ALA A 249 -13.49 12.16 -20.05
N GLU A 250 -14.17 11.03 -20.12
CA GLU A 250 -15.62 10.95 -20.37
C GLU A 250 -16.40 11.46 -19.16
N GLU A 251 -16.12 10.91 -17.98
CA GLU A 251 -16.77 11.27 -16.73
C GLU A 251 -16.50 12.72 -16.32
N GLN A 252 -15.27 13.22 -16.54
CA GLN A 252 -14.91 14.62 -16.26
C GLN A 252 -15.76 15.65 -17.03
N ARG A 253 -16.35 15.29 -18.18
CA ARG A 253 -17.17 16.22 -19.00
C ARG A 253 -18.50 16.59 -18.32
N PHE A 254 -18.95 15.78 -17.39
CA PHE A 254 -20.20 16.02 -16.65
C PHE A 254 -20.01 16.85 -15.38
N LEU A 255 -18.75 17.11 -15.00
CA LEU A 255 -18.43 17.89 -13.80
C LEU A 255 -18.48 19.39 -14.07
N GLN A 256 -18.77 20.15 -13.01
CA GLN A 256 -18.67 21.61 -13.04
C GLN A 256 -17.22 22.04 -13.29
N PRO A 257 -16.94 23.11 -14.06
CA PRO A 257 -15.56 23.53 -14.38
C PRO A 257 -14.65 23.77 -13.16
N ASN A 258 -15.23 24.06 -11.99
CA ASN A 258 -14.52 24.34 -10.74
C ASN A 258 -14.49 23.16 -9.76
N TRP A 259 -14.82 21.92 -10.18
CA TRP A 259 -14.93 20.76 -9.28
C TRP A 259 -13.65 20.53 -8.43
N GLN A 260 -12.46 20.70 -9.03
CA GLN A 260 -11.19 20.57 -8.30
C GLN A 260 -11.04 21.63 -7.19
N ASN A 261 -11.54 22.84 -7.39
CA ASN A 261 -11.54 23.87 -6.36
C ASN A 261 -12.52 23.52 -5.23
N GLN A 262 -13.63 22.84 -5.53
CA GLN A 262 -14.56 22.38 -4.50
C GLN A 262 -13.93 21.30 -3.61
N ILE A 263 -13.18 20.36 -4.19
CA ILE A 263 -12.37 19.37 -3.44
C ILE A 263 -11.34 20.08 -2.54
N ARG A 264 -10.61 21.07 -3.07
CA ARG A 264 -9.64 21.84 -2.28
C ARG A 264 -10.30 22.53 -1.09
N ASN A 265 -11.39 23.27 -1.36
CA ASN A 265 -12.13 24.00 -0.33
C ASN A 265 -12.71 23.05 0.74
N TYR A 266 -13.10 21.83 0.36
CA TYR A 266 -13.52 20.81 1.31
C TYR A 266 -12.41 20.52 2.33
N PHE A 267 -11.19 20.23 1.88
CA PHE A 267 -10.06 19.96 2.76
C PHE A 267 -9.62 21.17 3.59
N GLU A 268 -9.57 22.36 3.00
CA GLU A 268 -9.26 23.61 3.74
C GLU A 268 -10.19 23.81 4.94
N ASN A 269 -11.49 23.52 4.76
CA ASN A 269 -12.48 23.58 5.83
C ASN A 269 -12.37 22.41 6.81
N LEU A 270 -12.03 21.21 6.33
CA LEU A 270 -12.05 19.98 7.10
C LEU A 270 -10.89 19.86 8.09
N ILE A 271 -9.68 20.26 7.72
CA ILE A 271 -8.46 20.07 8.53
C ILE A 271 -8.47 20.90 9.81
N SER A 272 -9.23 22.00 9.81
CA SER A 272 -9.46 22.79 11.02
C SER A 272 -10.33 22.05 12.06
N LYS A 273 -11.03 21.00 11.66
CA LYS A 273 -11.96 20.22 12.49
C LYS A 273 -11.25 18.95 12.97
N GLN A 274 -11.42 18.61 14.25
CA GLN A 274 -10.87 17.36 14.79
C GLN A 274 -11.72 16.20 14.29
N GLN A 275 -11.11 15.31 13.52
CA GLN A 275 -11.75 14.19 12.86
C GLN A 275 -11.03 12.90 13.29
N LYS A 276 -11.78 11.89 13.72
CA LYS A 276 -11.24 10.61 14.19
C LYS A 276 -11.23 9.57 13.08
N TYR A 277 -10.35 8.59 13.24
CA TYR A 277 -10.41 7.37 12.45
C TYR A 277 -11.58 6.50 12.91
N LYS A 278 -12.41 6.05 11.97
CA LYS A 278 -13.54 5.13 12.19
C LYS A 278 -13.09 3.68 11.99
N PHE A 279 -13.13 2.85 13.04
CA PHE A 279 -12.76 1.42 12.96
C PHE A 279 -13.96 0.49 12.75
N ASP A 280 -15.18 0.96 12.89
CA ASP A 280 -16.39 0.21 12.55
C ASP A 280 -16.72 0.44 11.07
N PHE A 281 -16.40 -0.52 10.21
CA PHE A 281 -16.68 -0.46 8.76
C PHE A 281 -18.16 -0.72 8.46
N THR A 282 -19.05 -0.13 9.25
CA THR A 282 -20.50 -0.24 9.07
C THR A 282 -20.93 0.64 7.90
N THR A 283 -21.50 0.05 6.84
CA THR A 283 -22.19 0.79 5.79
C THR A 283 -23.61 1.09 6.21
N ASN A 284 -23.86 2.35 6.53
CA ASN A 284 -24.92 3.16 5.94
C ASN A 284 -24.74 4.60 6.45
N VAL A 285 -24.27 5.52 5.60
CA VAL A 285 -25.11 6.42 4.76
C VAL A 285 -25.75 7.58 5.55
N ASP A 286 -25.83 7.48 6.87
CA ASP A 286 -25.99 8.61 7.78
C ASP A 286 -24.91 8.51 8.85
N ASN A 287 -23.69 8.96 8.54
CA ASN A 287 -22.73 9.29 9.59
C ASN A 287 -23.35 10.45 10.39
N ASN A 288 -24.19 10.13 11.38
CA ASN A 288 -24.80 11.12 12.28
C ASN A 288 -23.72 11.92 13.01
N ASP A 289 -22.51 11.36 13.14
CA ASP A 289 -21.32 12.08 13.57
C ASP A 289 -20.42 12.40 12.36
N LYS A 290 -20.48 13.65 11.88
CA LYS A 290 -19.65 14.20 10.79
C LYS A 290 -18.17 14.36 11.19
N ASN A 291 -17.73 13.66 12.24
CA ASN A 291 -16.42 13.79 12.86
C ASN A 291 -15.57 12.52 12.76
N GLU A 292 -16.01 11.48 12.06
CA GLU A 292 -15.35 10.17 12.02
C GLU A 292 -15.33 9.62 10.59
N PHE A 293 -14.15 9.25 10.07
CA PHE A 293 -14.05 8.65 8.73
C PHE A 293 -13.09 7.46 8.70
N THR A 294 -13.35 6.51 7.80
CA THR A 294 -12.33 5.61 7.26
C THR A 294 -11.50 6.33 6.20
N CYS A 295 -10.43 5.69 5.72
CA CYS A 295 -9.64 6.22 4.60
C CYS A 295 -10.42 6.30 3.28
N THR A 296 -11.41 5.43 3.07
CA THR A 296 -12.25 5.43 1.86
C THR A 296 -13.37 6.44 1.95
N GLU A 297 -14.00 6.59 3.12
CA GLU A 297 -15.03 7.61 3.38
C GLU A 297 -14.46 9.03 3.19
N LEU A 298 -13.24 9.30 3.69
CA LEU A 298 -12.59 10.60 3.49
C LEU A 298 -12.44 10.95 1.99
N VAL A 299 -12.03 9.97 1.18
CA VAL A 299 -11.90 10.13 -0.27
C VAL A 299 -13.26 10.35 -0.91
N THR A 300 -14.27 9.55 -0.54
CA THR A 300 -15.64 9.66 -1.10
C THR A 300 -16.26 11.02 -0.80
N GLU A 301 -16.15 11.53 0.43
CA GLU A 301 -16.69 12.86 0.79
C GLU A 301 -15.98 13.98 0.01
N ALA A 302 -14.68 13.85 -0.21
CA ALA A 302 -13.93 14.80 -1.03
C ALA A 302 -14.40 14.77 -2.50
N LEU A 303 -14.60 13.57 -3.06
CA LEU A 303 -15.14 13.40 -4.42
C LEU A 303 -16.57 13.96 -4.53
N HIS A 304 -17.43 13.73 -3.54
CA HIS A 304 -18.78 14.28 -3.46
C HIS A 304 -18.78 15.80 -3.42
N ALA A 305 -17.86 16.41 -2.67
CA ALA A 305 -17.71 17.86 -2.67
C ALA A 305 -17.38 18.41 -4.08
N GLY A 306 -16.67 17.63 -4.90
CA GLY A 306 -16.41 17.92 -6.32
C GLY A 306 -17.55 17.53 -7.27
N GLY A 307 -18.71 17.08 -6.77
CA GLY A 307 -19.83 16.64 -7.61
C GLY A 307 -19.66 15.27 -8.26
N ILE A 308 -18.69 14.47 -7.81
CA ILE A 308 -18.46 13.10 -8.30
C ILE A 308 -19.27 12.14 -7.43
N SER A 309 -20.15 11.34 -8.03
CA SER A 309 -20.99 10.38 -7.31
C SER A 309 -20.18 9.26 -6.63
N SER A 310 -20.71 8.71 -5.53
CA SER A 310 -20.11 7.54 -4.82
C SER A 310 -19.77 6.38 -5.75
N VAL A 311 -18.76 5.60 -5.38
CA VAL A 311 -18.60 4.24 -5.90
C VAL A 311 -19.80 3.40 -5.43
N LEU A 312 -20.41 2.66 -6.36
CA LEU A 312 -21.64 1.90 -6.11
C LEU A 312 -21.36 0.45 -5.76
N GLU A 313 -20.33 -0.15 -6.37
CA GLU A 313 -19.97 -1.52 -6.08
C GLU A 313 -19.09 -1.58 -4.84
N LEU A 314 -19.58 -2.25 -3.79
CA LEU A 314 -18.90 -2.37 -2.51
C LEU A 314 -18.23 -3.74 -2.38
N THR A 315 -17.12 -3.78 -1.64
CA THR A 315 -16.49 -5.02 -1.20
C THR A 315 -17.35 -5.72 -0.16
N LEU A 316 -17.40 -7.05 -0.21
CA LEU A 316 -18.05 -7.89 0.80
C LEU A 316 -17.03 -8.44 1.79
N THR A 317 -17.42 -8.54 3.05
CA THR A 317 -16.73 -9.40 4.01
C THR A 317 -17.04 -10.85 3.67
N GLU A 318 -16.01 -11.66 3.47
CA GLU A 318 -16.14 -13.10 3.25
C GLU A 318 -16.94 -13.77 4.37
N SER A 319 -17.83 -14.71 4.03
CA SER A 319 -18.80 -15.24 4.99
C SER A 319 -18.12 -15.91 6.21
N TYR A 320 -17.03 -16.66 5.97
CA TYR A 320 -16.26 -17.30 7.05
C TYR A 320 -15.59 -16.28 7.99
N ALA A 321 -15.19 -15.12 7.46
CA ALA A 321 -14.56 -14.06 8.23
C ALA A 321 -15.60 -13.25 9.00
N TYR A 322 -16.73 -12.96 8.35
CA TYR A 322 -17.85 -12.24 8.94
C TYR A 322 -18.34 -12.95 10.22
N ASP A 323 -18.61 -14.25 10.15
CA ASP A 323 -19.11 -15.06 11.28
C ASP A 323 -18.20 -15.02 12.52
N LEU A 324 -16.90 -14.81 12.33
CA LEU A 324 -15.93 -14.67 13.40
C LEU A 324 -15.82 -13.22 13.89
N ILE A 325 -15.74 -12.25 12.99
CA ILE A 325 -15.56 -10.84 13.32
C ILE A 325 -16.77 -10.28 14.08
N VAL A 326 -17.99 -10.71 13.73
CA VAL A 326 -19.21 -10.26 14.42
C VAL A 326 -19.23 -10.61 15.91
N GLN A 327 -18.42 -11.59 16.35
CA GLN A 327 -18.26 -11.93 17.76
C GLN A 327 -17.47 -10.85 18.54
N PHE A 328 -16.69 -10.04 17.84
CA PHE A 328 -15.89 -8.95 18.42
C PHE A 328 -16.49 -7.56 18.16
N GLY A 329 -17.60 -7.45 17.43
CA GLY A 329 -18.28 -6.18 17.19
C GLY A 329 -19.03 -6.12 15.87
N THR A 330 -19.73 -5.02 15.63
CA THR A 330 -20.46 -4.83 14.37
C THR A 330 -19.53 -4.38 13.26
N ILE A 331 -19.40 -5.20 12.22
CA ILE A 331 -18.88 -4.81 10.92
C ILE A 331 -20.04 -4.92 9.92
N SER A 332 -20.12 -4.05 8.92
CA SER A 332 -21.07 -4.32 7.85
C SER A 332 -20.56 -5.49 7.01
N ARG A 333 -21.52 -6.22 6.44
CA ARG A 333 -21.23 -7.27 5.48
C ARG A 333 -20.70 -6.69 4.17
N GLU A 334 -21.05 -5.46 3.85
CA GLU A 334 -20.62 -4.76 2.65
C GLU A 334 -19.97 -3.44 3.05
N TYR A 335 -18.86 -3.05 2.48
CA TYR A 335 -18.24 -1.76 2.77
C TYR A 335 -17.36 -1.25 1.65
N LEU A 336 -17.13 0.06 1.66
CA LEU A 336 -16.25 0.69 0.69
C LEU A 336 -14.79 0.44 1.07
N ALA A 337 -14.10 -0.36 0.25
CA ALA A 337 -12.68 -0.68 0.37
C ALA A 337 -11.85 0.12 -0.66
N PRO A 338 -10.54 0.34 -0.41
CA PRO A 338 -9.66 1.00 -1.38
C PRO A 338 -9.68 0.37 -2.78
N ALA A 339 -9.81 -0.97 -2.85
CA ALA A 339 -9.89 -1.72 -4.10
C ALA A 339 -11.13 -1.37 -4.94
N ASP A 340 -12.22 -0.89 -4.32
CA ASP A 340 -13.43 -0.53 -5.04
C ASP A 340 -13.19 0.66 -5.98
N PHE A 341 -12.30 1.60 -5.62
CA PHE A 341 -11.87 2.67 -6.53
C PHE A 341 -11.08 2.14 -7.73
N ALA A 342 -10.30 1.07 -7.53
CA ALA A 342 -9.48 0.47 -8.59
C ALA A 342 -10.31 -0.30 -9.63
N TYR A 343 -11.49 -0.78 -9.24
CA TYR A 343 -12.40 -1.54 -10.10
C TYR A 343 -13.57 -0.72 -10.66
N ASP A 344 -13.79 0.49 -10.16
CA ASP A 344 -14.81 1.38 -10.70
C ASP A 344 -14.37 1.91 -12.08
N LYS A 345 -15.13 1.53 -13.12
CA LYS A 345 -14.87 1.86 -14.54
C LYS A 345 -14.75 3.36 -14.83
N ARG A 346 -15.25 4.22 -13.93
CA ARG A 346 -15.15 5.68 -14.06
C ARG A 346 -13.73 6.16 -13.81
N PHE A 347 -12.88 5.33 -13.21
CA PHE A 347 -11.48 5.63 -12.93
C PHE A 347 -10.56 4.77 -13.79
N SER A 348 -9.48 5.39 -14.27
CA SER A 348 -8.39 4.73 -14.98
C SER A 348 -7.10 4.85 -14.19
N LEU A 349 -6.28 3.81 -14.17
CA LEU A 349 -4.91 3.89 -13.68
C LEU A 349 -4.13 4.87 -14.56
N VAL A 350 -3.48 5.87 -13.96
CA VAL A 350 -2.64 6.85 -14.69
C VAL A 350 -1.15 6.70 -14.38
N GLY A 351 -0.81 5.85 -13.42
CA GLY A 351 0.56 5.57 -13.02
C GLY A 351 0.60 4.80 -11.71
N TYR A 352 1.78 4.32 -11.36
CA TYR A 352 2.04 3.66 -10.10
C TYR A 352 3.45 4.01 -9.60
N THR A 353 3.69 3.88 -8.30
CA THR A 353 4.99 4.10 -7.68
C THR A 353 5.39 2.91 -6.80
N ASP A 354 6.60 2.41 -6.97
CA ASP A 354 7.16 1.26 -6.27
C ASP A 354 8.38 1.68 -5.44
N MET A 355 8.33 1.45 -4.13
CA MET A 355 9.39 1.85 -3.20
C MET A 355 10.45 0.74 -3.03
N LEU A 356 10.42 -0.28 -3.90
CA LEU A 356 11.33 -1.41 -3.95
C LEU A 356 11.40 -2.16 -2.61
N ASN A 357 10.26 -2.25 -1.92
CA ASN A 357 10.12 -2.91 -0.63
C ASN A 357 9.49 -4.32 -0.75
N ILE A 358 9.81 -5.02 -1.85
CA ILE A 358 9.23 -6.31 -2.22
C ILE A 358 9.32 -7.35 -1.10
N LYS A 359 10.40 -7.36 -0.30
CA LYS A 359 10.54 -8.28 0.84
C LYS A 359 9.41 -8.08 1.86
N THR A 360 9.10 -6.84 2.20
CA THR A 360 8.02 -6.53 3.15
C THR A 360 6.67 -6.90 2.55
N ASN A 361 6.43 -6.54 1.28
CA ASN A 361 5.15 -6.83 0.60
C ASN A 361 4.88 -8.35 0.50
N LEU A 362 5.92 -9.14 0.18
CA LEU A 362 5.82 -10.59 0.16
C LEU A 362 5.52 -11.15 1.56
N LEU A 363 6.22 -10.69 2.61
CA LEU A 363 5.99 -11.18 3.97
C LEU A 363 4.57 -10.87 4.45
N ILE A 364 4.09 -9.65 4.21
CA ILE A 364 2.73 -9.24 4.53
C ILE A 364 1.73 -10.16 3.84
N LYS A 365 1.86 -10.37 2.52
CA LYS A 365 0.96 -11.24 1.75
C LYS A 365 0.92 -12.67 2.30
N LEU A 366 2.09 -13.21 2.62
CA LEU A 366 2.23 -14.56 3.14
C LEU A 366 1.56 -14.72 4.51
N GLU A 367 1.71 -13.74 5.40
CA GLU A 367 1.03 -13.72 6.69
C GLU A 367 -0.48 -13.60 6.53
N SER A 368 -0.93 -12.77 5.59
CA SER A 368 -2.33 -12.60 5.24
C SER A 368 -2.97 -13.88 4.71
N ASP A 369 -2.26 -14.66 3.88
CA ASP A 369 -2.73 -15.97 3.41
C ASP A 369 -2.81 -17.01 4.54
N VAL A 370 -1.90 -16.97 5.51
CA VAL A 370 -1.95 -17.82 6.72
C VAL A 370 -3.13 -17.43 7.60
N LEU A 371 -3.34 -16.14 7.84
CA LEU A 371 -4.47 -15.64 8.61
C LEU A 371 -5.79 -16.04 7.96
N THR A 372 -5.92 -15.86 6.64
CA THR A 372 -7.08 -16.31 5.85
C THR A 372 -7.40 -17.77 6.12
N LYS A 373 -6.39 -18.67 6.07
CA LYS A 373 -6.59 -20.10 6.37
C LYS A 373 -7.04 -20.34 7.81
N VAL A 374 -6.47 -19.64 8.78
CA VAL A 374 -6.86 -19.72 10.19
C VAL A 374 -8.32 -19.32 10.38
N LEU A 375 -8.74 -18.21 9.75
CA LEU A 375 -10.11 -17.70 9.80
C LEU A 375 -11.06 -18.71 9.15
N GLN A 376 -10.72 -19.27 7.98
CA GLN A 376 -11.49 -20.31 7.30
C GLN A 376 -11.66 -21.57 8.16
N GLN A 377 -10.64 -21.94 8.94
CA GLN A 377 -10.69 -23.08 9.86
C GLN A 377 -11.45 -22.77 11.17
N GLN A 378 -11.92 -21.52 11.36
CA GLN A 378 -12.56 -21.03 12.59
C GLN A 378 -11.73 -21.37 13.85
N ALA A 379 -10.40 -21.33 13.72
CA ALA A 379 -9.49 -21.93 14.69
C ALA A 379 -9.14 -21.00 15.87
N ILE A 380 -9.73 -19.80 15.98
CA ILE A 380 -9.51 -18.89 17.13
C ILE A 380 -10.26 -19.43 18.36
N LYS A 381 -9.76 -20.53 18.94
CA LYS A 381 -10.35 -21.22 20.10
C LYS A 381 -9.47 -21.17 21.34
N THR A 382 -8.40 -20.36 21.35
CA THR A 382 -7.52 -20.28 22.52
C THR A 382 -8.03 -19.22 23.51
N ASN A 383 -8.42 -19.64 24.71
CA ASN A 383 -8.79 -18.75 25.83
C ASN A 383 -7.76 -17.63 26.07
N LYS A 384 -6.49 -17.89 25.74
CA LYS A 384 -5.38 -16.92 25.82
C LYS A 384 -5.54 -15.75 24.84
N VAL A 385 -5.97 -15.99 23.60
CA VAL A 385 -6.19 -14.92 22.60
C VAL A 385 -7.38 -14.07 23.00
N LEU A 386 -8.50 -14.70 23.35
CA LEU A 386 -9.70 -14.00 23.86
C LEU A 386 -9.39 -13.15 25.08
N HIS A 387 -8.60 -13.65 26.03
CA HIS A 387 -8.18 -12.89 27.21
C HIS A 387 -7.34 -11.65 26.85
N LYS A 388 -6.40 -11.77 25.89
CA LYS A 388 -5.60 -10.63 25.42
C LYS A 388 -6.47 -9.56 24.74
N ILE A 389 -7.42 -9.98 23.90
CA ILE A 389 -8.35 -9.06 23.22
C ILE A 389 -9.20 -8.33 24.27
N LYS A 390 -9.77 -9.06 25.23
CA LYS A 390 -10.55 -8.47 26.32
C LYS A 390 -9.74 -7.46 27.13
N ALA A 391 -8.51 -7.80 27.53
CA ALA A 391 -7.64 -6.89 28.28
C ALA A 391 -7.31 -5.61 27.50
N LYS A 392 -7.08 -5.72 26.17
CA LYS A 392 -6.87 -4.55 25.29
C LYS A 392 -8.14 -3.72 25.14
N SER A 393 -9.30 -4.38 24.98
CA SER A 393 -10.61 -3.74 24.87
C SER A 393 -10.92 -2.90 26.11
N GLU A 394 -10.74 -3.45 27.30
CA GLU A 394 -10.89 -2.72 28.57
C GLU A 394 -9.92 -1.54 28.69
N ALA A 395 -8.70 -1.65 28.14
CA ALA A 395 -7.74 -0.55 28.11
C ALA A 395 -8.18 0.57 27.15
N ILE A 396 -8.72 0.21 25.97
CA ILE A 396 -9.29 1.14 25.00
C ILE A 396 -10.45 1.93 25.62
N GLU A 397 -11.38 1.25 26.30
CA GLU A 397 -12.49 1.91 27.00
C GLU A 397 -11.99 2.91 28.04
N LYS A 398 -11.02 2.50 28.87
CA LYS A 398 -10.41 3.39 29.88
C LYS A 398 -9.75 4.62 29.25
N ILE A 399 -9.09 4.48 28.09
CA ILE A 399 -8.48 5.60 27.36
C ILE A 399 -9.56 6.54 26.79
N ARG A 400 -10.70 6.01 26.35
CA ARG A 400 -11.83 6.83 25.83
C ARG A 400 -12.58 7.56 26.93
N THR A 401 -12.66 7.02 28.15
CA THR A 401 -13.30 7.71 29.27
C THR A 401 -12.40 8.84 29.79
N SER A 402 -12.84 10.09 29.61
CA SER A 402 -12.10 11.29 30.05
C SER A 402 -11.83 11.29 31.56
N GLU A 403 -12.74 10.75 32.36
CA GLU A 403 -12.69 10.74 33.82
C GLU A 403 -11.80 9.64 34.41
N SER A 404 -11.52 8.57 33.67
CA SER A 404 -10.71 7.43 34.13
C SER A 404 -9.30 7.88 34.54
N PHE A 405 -8.91 7.61 35.80
CA PHE A 405 -7.56 7.91 36.29
C PHE A 405 -6.49 7.13 35.53
N ALA A 406 -6.69 5.83 35.33
CA ALA A 406 -5.81 5.00 34.52
C ALA A 406 -5.75 5.50 33.06
N GLY A 407 -6.89 5.91 32.51
CA GLY A 407 -6.96 6.54 31.19
C GLY A 407 -6.16 7.84 31.11
N LYS A 408 -6.28 8.73 32.10
CA LYS A 408 -5.49 9.97 32.21
C LYS A 408 -3.99 9.68 32.24
N LEU A 409 -3.56 8.68 33.03
CA LEU A 409 -2.16 8.29 33.12
C LEU A 409 -1.63 7.75 31.78
N LEU A 410 -2.38 6.85 31.15
CA LEU A 410 -2.02 6.28 29.84
C LEU A 410 -1.94 7.36 28.76
N ARG A 411 -2.93 8.27 28.70
CA ARG A 411 -2.94 9.42 27.80
C ARG A 411 -1.76 10.37 28.05
N PHE A 412 -1.43 10.63 29.32
CA PHE A 412 -0.28 11.45 29.68
C PHE A 412 1.05 10.82 29.22
N SER A 413 1.24 9.51 29.42
CA SER A 413 2.47 8.83 29.02
C SER A 413 2.63 8.65 27.50
N THR A 414 1.53 8.65 26.76
CA THR A 414 1.51 8.36 25.32
C THR A 414 1.30 9.59 24.45
N GLY A 415 0.81 10.71 24.99
CA GLY A 415 0.43 11.90 24.23
C GLY A 415 -0.99 11.86 23.65
N ILE A 416 -1.65 10.70 23.73
CA ILE A 416 -2.94 10.41 23.12
C ILE A 416 -4.06 11.29 23.71
N LYS A 417 -4.89 11.84 22.83
CA LYS A 417 -6.08 12.61 23.22
C LYS A 417 -7.34 11.79 22.98
N VAL A 418 -8.32 11.94 23.86
CA VAL A 418 -9.63 11.27 23.72
C VAL A 418 -10.28 11.64 22.38
N SER A 419 -10.17 12.89 21.97
CA SER A 419 -10.79 13.40 20.74
C SER A 419 -10.13 12.93 19.44
N SER A 420 -8.94 12.32 19.50
CA SER A 420 -8.23 11.76 18.35
C SER A 420 -8.07 10.25 18.42
N PHE A 421 -8.62 9.61 19.46
CA PHE A 421 -8.56 8.17 19.60
C PHE A 421 -9.53 7.51 18.60
N PRO A 422 -9.16 6.39 17.96
CA PRO A 422 -10.04 5.76 16.99
C PRO A 422 -11.42 5.44 17.58
N ALA A 423 -12.48 5.59 16.77
CA ALA A 423 -13.87 5.31 17.11
C ALA A 423 -14.29 3.89 16.68
N GLY A 424 -15.46 3.41 17.12
CA GLY A 424 -15.95 2.04 16.85
C GLY A 424 -15.84 1.08 18.04
N GLU A 425 -16.26 -0.18 17.87
CA GLU A 425 -16.35 -1.17 18.97
C GLU A 425 -14.96 -1.50 19.57
N PRO A 426 -14.74 -1.34 20.90
CA PRO A 426 -13.45 -1.61 21.54
C PRO A 426 -12.91 -3.02 21.30
N ASN A 427 -13.78 -4.02 21.27
CA ASN A 427 -13.39 -5.41 21.05
C ASN A 427 -12.86 -5.62 19.62
N LEU A 428 -13.47 -4.99 18.62
CA LEU A 428 -13.04 -5.06 17.22
C LEU A 428 -11.69 -4.36 17.02
N ILE A 429 -11.50 -3.20 17.63
CA ILE A 429 -10.22 -2.47 17.60
C ILE A 429 -9.14 -3.28 18.31
N ALA A 430 -9.45 -3.83 19.48
CA ALA A 430 -8.52 -4.69 20.22
C ALA A 430 -8.14 -5.96 19.45
N PHE A 431 -9.11 -6.53 18.73
CA PHE A 431 -8.91 -7.65 17.84
C PHE A 431 -7.94 -7.25 16.72
N SER A 432 -8.23 -6.20 15.93
CA SER A 432 -7.31 -5.71 14.88
C SER A 432 -5.90 -5.46 15.40
N LEU A 433 -5.77 -4.63 16.46
CA LEU A 433 -4.47 -4.27 17.05
C LEU A 433 -3.69 -5.49 17.53
N PHE A 434 -4.36 -6.54 18.02
CA PHE A 434 -3.69 -7.76 18.42
C PHE A 434 -3.05 -8.47 17.21
N PHE A 435 -3.72 -8.56 16.07
CA PHE A 435 -3.13 -9.15 14.86
C PHE A 435 -2.01 -8.28 14.32
N ASP A 436 -2.26 -6.98 14.21
CA ASP A 436 -1.31 -6.00 13.68
C ASP A 436 0.02 -6.05 14.46
N GLU A 437 -0.04 -6.16 15.79
CA GLU A 437 1.15 -6.33 16.63
C GLU A 437 1.87 -7.65 16.40
N GLU A 438 1.15 -8.75 16.15
CA GLU A 438 1.77 -10.05 15.88
C GLU A 438 2.40 -10.10 14.48
N VAL A 439 1.76 -9.46 13.48
CA VAL A 439 2.31 -9.25 12.12
C VAL A 439 3.55 -8.35 12.19
N GLU A 440 3.49 -7.21 12.88
CA GLU A 440 4.63 -6.31 13.04
C GLU A 440 5.81 -7.01 13.74
N LYS A 441 5.57 -7.68 14.88
CA LYS A 441 6.63 -8.43 15.59
C LYS A 441 7.29 -9.43 14.69
N THR A 442 6.47 -10.08 13.87
CA THR A 442 6.91 -11.06 12.91
C THR A 442 7.81 -10.42 11.84
N ILE A 443 7.35 -9.36 11.17
CA ILE A 443 8.12 -8.73 10.09
C ILE A 443 9.39 -8.06 10.63
N LEU A 444 9.35 -7.40 11.79
CA LEU A 444 10.54 -6.83 12.42
C LEU A 444 11.57 -7.90 12.79
N TYR A 445 11.09 -9.07 13.23
CA TYR A 445 11.95 -10.22 13.45
C TYR A 445 12.55 -10.71 12.12
N CYS A 446 11.75 -10.74 11.06
CA CYS A 446 12.11 -11.28 9.76
C CYS A 446 13.07 -10.40 8.93
N THR A 447 12.97 -9.09 9.13
CA THR A 447 13.77 -8.08 8.43
C THR A 447 15.06 -7.76 9.17
N GLY A 448 15.22 -8.25 10.41
CA GLY A 448 16.40 -8.00 11.24
C GLY A 448 16.46 -6.59 11.84
N SER A 449 15.34 -5.85 11.80
CA SER A 449 15.26 -4.43 12.15
C SER A 449 15.23 -4.12 13.66
N LYS A 450 15.13 -5.14 14.54
CA LYS A 450 15.37 -5.00 15.99
C LYS A 450 16.42 -6.00 16.48
N LYS A 451 17.41 -5.51 17.23
CA LYS A 451 18.00 -6.27 18.34
C LYS A 451 16.84 -6.56 19.29
N VAL A 452 16.18 -7.71 19.11
CA VAL A 452 15.26 -8.22 20.12
C VAL A 452 16.05 -8.26 21.42
N ALA A 453 15.62 -7.50 22.42
CA ALA A 453 16.13 -7.59 23.79
C ALA A 453 15.75 -8.96 24.35
N ARG A 454 16.41 -10.00 23.87
CA ARG A 454 16.43 -11.31 24.47
C ARG A 454 17.65 -11.32 25.36
N LYS A 455 17.42 -11.09 26.64
CA LYS A 455 18.18 -11.75 27.70
C LYS A 455 17.87 -13.26 27.60
N ILE A 456 18.26 -13.88 26.49
CA ILE A 456 18.41 -15.32 26.38
C ILE A 456 19.90 -15.52 26.36
N THR A 457 20.40 -15.98 27.49
CA THR A 457 21.75 -16.50 27.63
C THR A 457 21.83 -17.78 26.80
N THR A 458 21.94 -17.66 25.48
CA THR A 458 22.42 -18.77 24.66
C THR A 458 23.94 -18.71 24.71
N THR A 459 24.52 -19.48 25.62
CA THR A 459 25.88 -20.00 25.51
C THR A 459 25.95 -20.82 24.22
N ILE A 460 26.24 -20.16 23.09
CA ILE A 460 26.70 -20.83 21.88
C ILE A 460 28.19 -20.49 21.77
N PRO A 461 29.09 -21.50 21.77
CA PRO A 461 30.52 -21.28 21.63
C PRO A 461 30.80 -20.54 20.32
N LYS A 462 31.63 -19.50 20.39
CA LYS A 462 32.15 -18.81 19.21
C LYS A 462 32.99 -19.78 18.38
N GLY A 463 32.42 -20.31 17.31
CA GLY A 463 33.11 -21.01 16.25
C GLY A 463 32.56 -20.56 14.91
N ARG A 464 33.37 -19.83 14.14
CA ARG A 464 33.07 -19.46 12.75
C ARG A 464 33.11 -20.71 11.88
N VAL A 465 31.97 -21.13 11.33
CA VAL A 465 31.87 -21.69 9.97
C VAL A 465 30.48 -21.32 9.45
N ALA A 466 30.42 -20.50 8.40
CA ALA A 466 29.20 -20.36 7.61
C ALA A 466 29.06 -21.63 6.76
N VAL A 467 28.50 -22.68 7.35
CA VAL A 467 28.06 -23.84 6.58
C VAL A 467 26.76 -23.41 5.92
N LYS A 468 26.74 -23.29 4.58
CA LYS A 468 25.50 -23.37 3.80
C LYS A 468 24.86 -24.72 4.12
N LYS A 469 24.08 -24.80 5.20
CA LYS A 469 23.24 -25.97 5.43
C LYS A 469 22.12 -25.87 4.40
N ASN A 470 22.05 -26.88 3.53
CA ASN A 470 20.87 -27.08 2.71
C ASN A 470 19.65 -27.08 3.65
N ILE A 471 18.74 -26.15 3.41
CA ILE A 471 17.45 -26.13 4.10
C ILE A 471 16.81 -27.49 3.85
N PRO A 472 16.30 -28.19 4.88
CA PRO A 472 15.71 -29.50 4.69
C PRO A 472 14.64 -29.43 3.59
N THR A 473 14.75 -30.31 2.60
CA THR A 473 13.83 -30.42 1.45
C THR A 473 12.37 -30.71 1.83
N PHE A 474 12.09 -30.87 3.13
CA PHE A 474 10.78 -31.16 3.71
C PHE A 474 10.31 -30.10 4.73
N ASP A 475 10.80 -28.86 4.70
CA ASP A 475 10.19 -27.79 5.52
C ASP A 475 8.82 -27.40 4.91
N PRO A 476 7.68 -27.63 5.58
CA PRO A 476 6.35 -27.33 5.04
C PRO A 476 6.19 -25.84 4.71
N CYS A 477 6.91 -24.96 5.42
CA CYS A 477 6.94 -23.52 5.13
C CYS A 477 7.68 -23.27 3.81
N TYR A 478 8.83 -23.92 3.59
CA TYR A 478 9.57 -23.82 2.33
C TYR A 478 8.74 -24.33 1.15
N THR A 479 8.06 -25.47 1.28
CA THR A 479 7.18 -26.01 0.22
C THR A 479 6.01 -25.06 -0.07
N HIS A 480 5.39 -24.49 0.96
CA HIS A 480 4.30 -23.54 0.79
C HIS A 480 4.76 -22.24 0.12
N PHE A 481 5.87 -21.66 0.58
CA PHE A 481 6.44 -20.43 0.02
C PHE A 481 7.01 -20.63 -1.36
N LYS A 482 7.65 -21.79 -1.63
CA LYS A 482 8.16 -22.11 -2.96
C LYS A 482 7.02 -22.16 -3.98
N LEU A 483 5.88 -22.76 -3.65
CA LEU A 483 4.71 -22.75 -4.55
C LEU A 483 4.18 -21.33 -4.80
N VAL A 484 4.01 -20.53 -3.75
CA VAL A 484 3.53 -19.14 -3.88
C VAL A 484 4.52 -18.29 -4.69
N LEU A 485 5.81 -18.34 -4.36
CA LEU A 485 6.86 -17.54 -4.99
C LEU A 485 7.19 -18.02 -6.42
N ASN A 486 7.15 -19.33 -6.69
CA ASN A 486 7.32 -19.86 -8.05
C ASN A 486 6.20 -19.43 -9.00
N ASN A 487 4.99 -19.22 -8.48
CA ASN A 487 3.88 -18.67 -9.26
C ASN A 487 4.04 -17.17 -9.54
N LEU A 488 4.89 -16.46 -8.79
CA LEU A 488 5.14 -15.03 -8.98
C LEU A 488 6.16 -14.74 -10.09
N SER A 489 7.14 -15.61 -10.37
CA SER A 489 7.97 -15.49 -11.58
C SER A 489 8.86 -16.73 -11.77
N PRO A 490 9.02 -17.27 -13.00
CA PRO A 490 10.00 -18.30 -13.29
C PRO A 490 11.46 -17.78 -13.34
N LYS A 491 11.68 -16.45 -13.42
CA LYS A 491 13.01 -15.82 -13.49
C LYS A 491 13.46 -15.15 -12.20
N PHE A 492 12.54 -14.90 -11.25
CA PHE A 492 12.93 -14.52 -9.90
C PHE A 492 13.62 -15.72 -9.27
N ASP A 493 14.83 -15.52 -8.75
CA ASP A 493 15.58 -16.58 -8.10
C ASP A 493 15.01 -16.83 -6.70
N VAL A 494 13.81 -17.42 -6.70
CA VAL A 494 13.09 -17.91 -5.52
C VAL A 494 14.02 -18.79 -4.70
N GLU A 495 14.85 -19.59 -5.37
CA GLU A 495 15.87 -20.39 -4.72
C GLU A 495 16.85 -19.52 -3.94
N ASN A 496 17.49 -18.51 -4.52
CA ASN A 496 18.39 -17.63 -3.77
C ASN A 496 17.68 -16.77 -2.72
N PHE A 497 16.43 -16.33 -2.94
CA PHE A 497 15.64 -15.62 -1.94
C PHE A 497 15.32 -16.49 -0.72
N LEU A 498 15.00 -17.77 -0.96
CA LEU A 498 14.71 -18.77 0.07
C LEU A 498 15.99 -19.40 0.66
N ILE A 499 17.09 -19.52 -0.09
CA ILE A 499 18.38 -20.05 0.37
C ILE A 499 19.08 -19.07 1.30
N ASP A 500 18.71 -17.78 1.29
CA ASP A 500 19.05 -16.88 2.38
C ASP A 500 18.45 -17.42 3.68
N GLU A 501 19.28 -18.13 4.45
CA GLU A 501 18.95 -18.76 5.72
C GLU A 501 18.29 -17.77 6.68
N LYS A 502 18.63 -16.47 6.58
CA LYS A 502 17.97 -15.43 7.39
C LYS A 502 16.54 -15.22 6.96
N ASN A 503 16.22 -15.25 5.67
CA ASN A 503 14.85 -15.09 5.18
C ASN A 503 14.00 -16.32 5.53
N VAL A 504 14.48 -17.54 5.32
CA VAL A 504 13.70 -18.76 5.65
C VAL A 504 13.53 -18.97 7.15
N LEU A 505 14.58 -18.76 7.96
CA LEU A 505 14.47 -18.88 9.41
C LEU A 505 13.49 -17.84 9.99
N SER A 506 13.45 -16.68 9.37
CA SER A 506 12.53 -15.59 9.68
C SER A 506 11.08 -15.97 9.37
N MET A 507 10.80 -16.37 8.13
CA MET A 507 9.46 -16.82 7.71
C MET A 507 8.96 -18.05 8.48
N ARG A 508 9.84 -18.97 8.88
CA ARG A 508 9.44 -20.12 9.72
C ARG A 508 9.03 -19.70 11.13
N LYS A 509 9.70 -18.71 11.71
CA LYS A 509 9.40 -18.20 13.07
C LYS A 509 8.16 -17.33 13.09
N ALA A 510 7.94 -16.56 12.02
CA ALA A 510 6.71 -15.84 11.72
C ALA A 510 5.48 -16.73 11.81
N MET A 511 5.45 -17.75 10.97
CA MET A 511 4.36 -18.71 10.91
C MET A 511 4.19 -19.46 12.22
N ARG A 512 5.28 -19.85 12.90
CA ARG A 512 5.18 -20.49 14.21
C ARG A 512 4.53 -19.59 15.25
N SER A 513 4.84 -18.29 15.26
CA SER A 513 4.20 -17.34 16.18
C SER A 513 2.69 -17.29 15.92
N LEU A 514 2.27 -17.09 14.66
CA LEU A 514 0.85 -17.04 14.28
C LEU A 514 0.14 -18.38 14.56
N LEU A 515 0.66 -19.50 14.06
CA LEU A 515 0.05 -20.82 14.24
C LEU A 515 -0.01 -21.26 15.70
N GLN A 516 0.96 -20.87 16.55
CA GLN A 516 0.94 -21.17 17.98
C GLN A 516 -0.20 -20.45 18.72
N TYR A 517 -0.72 -19.34 18.20
CA TYR A 517 -1.89 -18.66 18.78
C TYR A 517 -3.22 -19.22 18.29
N PHE A 518 -3.25 -19.80 17.08
CA PHE A 518 -4.48 -20.18 16.39
C PHE A 518 -4.74 -21.68 16.32
N HIS A 519 -3.82 -22.54 16.77
CA HIS A 519 -4.12 -23.96 16.97
C HIS A 519 -4.05 -24.31 18.46
N PRO A 520 -5.19 -24.68 19.10
CA PRO A 520 -5.18 -25.22 20.44
C PRO A 520 -4.66 -26.65 20.36
N GLN A 521 -3.35 -26.83 20.50
CA GLN A 521 -2.70 -28.13 20.62
C GLN A 521 -2.95 -29.12 19.46
N SER A 522 -1.96 -29.25 18.59
CA SER A 522 -1.33 -30.56 18.54
C SER A 522 0.12 -30.40 19.00
N GLU A 523 0.47 -31.08 20.07
CA GLU A 523 1.87 -31.30 20.46
C GLU A 523 2.65 -32.10 19.37
N GLU A 524 1.98 -32.48 18.27
CA GLU A 524 2.52 -33.21 17.13
C GLU A 524 3.06 -32.34 15.99
N VAL A 525 2.96 -31.00 16.02
CA VAL A 525 3.78 -30.17 15.09
C VAL A 525 5.20 -30.01 15.65
N ARG A 526 5.84 -31.16 15.93
CA ARG A 526 7.29 -31.31 16.00
C ARG A 526 7.71 -32.25 14.87
N GLU A 527 7.68 -31.71 13.65
CA GLU A 527 8.63 -32.01 12.57
C GLU A 527 8.67 -30.84 11.58
#